data_AF-A0A1V4TIV0-F1
#
_entry.id   AF-A0A1V4TIV0-F1
#
_cell.length_a   1.000
_cell.length_b   1.000
_cell.length_c   1.000
_cell.angle_alpha   90.00
_cell.angle_beta   90.00
_cell.angle_gamma   90.00
#
_symmetry.space_group_name_H-M   'P 1'
#
loop_
_entity.id
_entity.type
_entity.pdbx_description
1 polymer ?
#
loop_
_entity_poly.entity_id
_entity_poly.type
_entity_poly.pdbx_seq_one_letter_code
_entity_poly.pdbx_strand_id
1 'polypeptide(L)'
;MERKTLAIVLIILGLIVLAFPLLGLIPIAVLTGLGVAFMGIGLILAGFSDREVSSGLGLLEIVLGIIALVLGLGFILNPSLFSFVAGLLVALAGLFLIIIGIVAVFAKTGGSRWNGVVAIIIGLVYLIFGYIIKDPFWLGVLIGLWLLLTGIIMFFQKD
;
A
#
# COMPACT_ATOMS: atom_id res chain seq x y z
N MET A 1 18.48 7.74 -23.85
CA MET A 1 18.07 6.41 -24.38
C MET A 1 17.53 5.48 -23.31
N GLU A 2 18.04 5.52 -22.08
CA GLU A 2 17.59 4.66 -20.97
C GLU A 2 16.10 4.83 -20.62
N ARG A 3 15.61 6.07 -20.58
CA ARG A 3 14.23 6.38 -20.18
C ARG A 3 13.17 5.81 -21.14
N LYS A 4 13.39 5.90 -22.46
CA LYS A 4 12.51 5.31 -23.47
C LYS A 4 12.53 3.78 -23.42
N THR A 5 13.69 3.19 -23.11
CA THR A 5 13.83 1.73 -22.95
C THR A 5 13.06 1.26 -21.72
N LEU A 6 13.20 1.95 -20.58
CA LEU A 6 12.44 1.68 -19.36
C LEU A 6 10.93 1.84 -19.57
N ALA A 7 10.50 2.89 -20.29
CA ALA A 7 9.10 3.10 -20.63
C ALA A 7 8.51 1.93 -21.43
N ILE A 8 9.24 1.42 -22.44
CA ILE A 8 8.82 0.26 -23.23
C ILE A 8 8.72 -0.99 -22.36
N VAL A 9 9.70 -1.22 -21.49
CA VAL A 9 9.68 -2.36 -20.54
C VAL A 9 8.45 -2.29 -19.63
N LEU A 10 8.13 -1.10 -19.09
CA LEU A 10 6.94 -0.91 -18.24
C LEU A 10 5.64 -1.16 -18.98
N ILE A 11 5.53 -0.73 -20.24
CA ILE A 11 4.34 -1.00 -21.08
C ILE A 11 4.18 -2.50 -21.30
N ILE A 12 5.26 -3.20 -21.68
CA ILE A 12 5.23 -4.65 -21.92
C ILE A 12 4.86 -5.39 -20.63
N LEU A 13 5.49 -5.05 -19.51
CA LEU A 13 5.16 -5.63 -18.20
C LEU A 13 3.71 -5.35 -17.82
N GLY A 14 3.22 -4.12 -18.03
CA GLY A 14 1.82 -3.77 -17.79
C GLY A 14 0.85 -4.62 -18.60
N LEU A 15 1.12 -4.83 -19.89
CA LEU A 15 0.30 -5.70 -20.75
C LEU A 15 0.34 -7.17 -20.31
N ILE A 16 1.51 -7.69 -19.95
CA ILE A 16 1.66 -9.06 -19.44
C ILE A 16 0.87 -9.25 -18.14
N VAL A 17 0.98 -8.29 -17.21
CA VAL A 17 0.24 -8.33 -15.94
C VAL A 17 -1.26 -8.19 -16.17
N LEU A 18 -1.72 -7.39 -17.15
CA LEU A 18 -3.14 -7.32 -17.48
C LEU A 18 -3.67 -8.64 -18.07
N ALA A 19 -2.87 -9.34 -18.86
CA ALA A 19 -3.22 -10.68 -19.36
C ALA A 19 -3.23 -11.73 -18.23
N PHE A 20 -2.32 -11.61 -17.25
CA PHE A 20 -2.19 -12.52 -16.12
C PHE A 20 -2.02 -11.76 -14.79
N PRO A 21 -3.13 -11.26 -14.18
CA PRO A 21 -3.06 -10.37 -13.01
C PRO A 21 -2.29 -10.94 -11.81
N LEU A 22 -2.36 -12.25 -11.60
CA LEU A 22 -1.64 -12.92 -10.52
C LEU A 22 -0.11 -12.84 -10.68
N LEU A 23 0.41 -12.79 -11.92
CA LEU A 23 1.84 -12.65 -12.17
C LEU A 23 2.39 -11.29 -11.77
N GLY A 24 1.58 -10.22 -11.81
CA GLY A 24 1.98 -8.91 -11.32
C GLY A 24 1.92 -8.79 -9.81
N LEU A 25 0.99 -9.49 -9.17
CA LEU A 25 0.81 -9.48 -7.73
C LEU A 25 1.96 -10.17 -6.98
N ILE A 26 2.42 -11.32 -7.48
CA ILE A 26 3.41 -12.15 -6.77
C ILE A 26 4.72 -11.40 -6.50
N PRO A 27 5.39 -10.76 -7.49
CA PRO A 27 6.63 -10.02 -7.24
C PRO A 27 6.44 -8.90 -6.23
N ILE A 28 5.33 -8.16 -6.32
CA ILE A 28 5.03 -7.07 -5.39
C ILE A 28 4.81 -7.62 -3.97
N ALA A 29 4.03 -8.69 -3.81
CA ALA A 29 3.79 -9.33 -2.53
C ALA A 29 5.09 -9.85 -1.89
N VAL A 30 5.97 -10.47 -2.67
CA VAL A 30 7.28 -10.98 -2.20
C VAL A 30 8.20 -9.83 -1.80
N LEU A 31 8.33 -8.79 -2.64
CA LEU A 31 9.20 -7.65 -2.35
C LEU A 31 8.71 -6.87 -1.12
N THR A 32 7.40 -6.62 -1.02
CA THR A 32 6.81 -5.99 0.17
C THR A 32 6.96 -6.90 1.40
N GLY A 33 6.72 -8.20 1.26
CA GLY A 33 6.90 -9.16 2.34
C GLY A 33 8.33 -9.21 2.88
N LEU A 34 9.34 -9.17 2.00
CA LEU A 34 10.74 -9.04 2.38
C LEU A 34 11.01 -7.73 3.12
N GLY A 35 10.52 -6.60 2.60
CA GLY A 35 10.68 -5.30 3.25
C GLY A 35 10.07 -5.28 4.67
N VAL A 36 8.86 -5.83 4.82
CA VAL A 36 8.16 -5.92 6.10
C VAL A 36 8.85 -6.91 7.05
N ALA A 37 9.38 -8.02 6.55
CA ALA A 37 10.15 -8.96 7.36
C ALA A 37 11.45 -8.33 7.89
N PHE A 38 12.19 -7.60 7.04
CA PHE A 38 13.38 -6.87 7.47
C PHE A 38 13.05 -5.76 8.48
N MET A 39 11.95 -5.03 8.29
CA MET A 39 11.44 -4.09 9.29
C MET A 39 11.13 -4.79 10.61
N GLY A 40 10.53 -5.98 10.58
CA GLY A 40 10.25 -6.78 11.77
C GLY A 40 11.50 -7.18 12.52
N ILE A 41 12.55 -7.64 11.81
CA ILE A 41 13.87 -7.92 12.40
C ILE A 41 14.45 -6.64 13.03
N GLY A 42 14.41 -5.52 12.30
CA GLY A 42 14.90 -4.23 12.79
C GLY A 42 14.25 -3.79 14.09
N LEU A 43 12.91 -3.91 14.19
CA LEU A 43 12.15 -3.57 15.40
C LEU A 43 12.47 -4.51 16.57
N ILE A 44 12.67 -5.80 16.33
CA ILE A 44 13.07 -6.75 17.38
C ILE A 44 14.45 -6.35 17.94
N LEU A 45 15.40 -6.03 17.06
CA LEU A 45 16.75 -5.61 17.48
C LEU A 45 16.73 -4.26 18.21
N ALA A 46 15.97 -3.29 17.72
CA ALA A 46 15.76 -2.00 18.40
C ALA A 46 15.18 -2.20 19.80
N GLY A 47 14.16 -3.05 19.93
CA GLY A 47 13.49 -3.25 21.22
C GLY A 47 14.34 -3.93 22.28
N PHE A 48 15.39 -4.68 21.90
CA PHE A 48 16.39 -5.16 22.87
C PHE A 48 17.29 -4.03 23.37
N SER A 49 17.70 -3.12 22.50
CA SER A 49 18.51 -1.94 22.85
C SER A 49 17.72 -0.95 23.70
N ASP A 50 16.48 -0.68 23.33
CA ASP A 50 15.67 0.38 23.94
C ASP A 50 15.08 -0.03 25.30
N ARG A 51 15.16 -1.31 25.68
CA ARG A 51 14.84 -1.77 27.04
C ARG A 51 15.72 -1.13 28.11
N GLU A 52 16.94 -0.72 27.76
CA GLU A 52 17.83 0.00 28.67
C GLU A 52 17.31 1.41 29.00
N VAL A 53 16.56 2.02 28.08
CA VAL A 53 15.97 3.36 28.24
C VAL A 53 14.56 3.28 28.81
N SER A 54 13.72 2.42 28.24
CA SER A 54 12.34 2.20 28.67
C SER A 54 11.93 0.77 28.37
N SER A 55 11.73 -0.01 29.43
CA SER A 55 11.29 -1.42 29.30
C SER A 55 9.95 -1.55 28.57
N GLY A 56 9.07 -0.54 28.69
CA GLY A 56 7.79 -0.50 27.98
C GLY A 56 7.95 -0.28 26.47
N LEU A 57 8.80 0.67 26.08
CA LEU A 57 9.07 0.95 24.66
C LEU A 57 9.75 -0.25 23.99
N GLY A 58 10.78 -0.81 24.61
CA GLY A 58 11.46 -1.97 24.06
C GLY A 58 10.57 -3.22 23.98
N LEU A 59 9.63 -3.42 24.91
CA LEU A 59 8.64 -4.50 24.79
C LEU A 59 7.68 -4.27 23.61
N LEU A 60 7.21 -3.04 23.41
CA LEU A 60 6.33 -2.70 22.29
C LEU A 60 7.01 -2.96 20.94
N GLU A 61 8.26 -2.54 20.80
CA GLU A 61 9.04 -2.75 19.57
C GLU A 61 9.25 -4.23 19.25
N ILE A 62 9.58 -5.05 20.24
CA ILE A 62 9.70 -6.51 20.06
C ILE A 62 8.37 -7.11 19.59
N VAL A 63 7.26 -6.74 20.22
CA VAL A 63 5.93 -7.27 19.85
C VAL A 63 5.54 -6.85 18.43
N LEU A 64 5.71 -5.56 18.10
CA LEU A 64 5.45 -5.05 16.75
C LEU A 64 6.37 -5.69 15.72
N GLY A 65 7.64 -5.93 16.08
CA GLY A 65 8.60 -6.58 15.21
C GLY A 65 8.25 -8.04 14.92
N ILE A 66 7.77 -8.79 15.92
CA ILE A 66 7.26 -10.15 15.73
C ILE A 66 6.03 -10.15 14.80
N ILE A 67 5.08 -9.23 15.02
CA ILE A 67 3.89 -9.12 14.16
C ILE A 67 4.31 -8.79 12.72
N ALA A 68 5.21 -7.83 12.53
CA ALA A 68 5.73 -7.47 11.22
C ALA A 68 6.44 -8.66 10.56
N LEU A 69 7.28 -9.39 11.29
CA LEU A 69 7.97 -10.58 10.76
C LEU A 69 6.96 -11.64 10.26
N VAL A 70 5.95 -11.95 11.06
CA VAL A 70 4.90 -12.92 10.71
C VAL A 70 4.11 -12.46 9.49
N LEU A 71 3.72 -11.18 9.43
CA LEU A 71 3.01 -10.63 8.28
C LEU A 71 3.89 -10.61 7.02
N GLY A 72 5.16 -10.24 7.13
CA GLY A 72 6.11 -10.20 6.02
C GLY A 72 6.33 -11.59 5.41
N LEU A 73 6.55 -12.60 6.26
CA LEU A 73 6.62 -13.99 5.82
C LEU A 73 5.27 -14.47 5.25
N GLY A 74 4.16 -14.06 5.85
CA GLY A 74 2.82 -14.34 5.34
C GLY A 74 2.57 -13.80 3.92
N PHE A 75 3.08 -12.61 3.60
CA PHE A 75 2.97 -12.02 2.25
C PHE A 75 3.80 -12.79 1.22
N ILE A 76 4.99 -13.26 1.60
CA ILE A 76 5.86 -14.05 0.71
C ILE A 76 5.20 -15.40 0.38
N LEU A 77 4.63 -16.07 1.39
CA LEU A 77 4.07 -17.40 1.25
C LEU A 77 2.66 -17.40 0.66
N ASN A 78 1.90 -16.33 0.85
CA ASN A 78 0.51 -16.23 0.40
C ASN A 78 0.17 -14.82 -0.12
N PRO A 79 0.23 -14.59 -1.44
CA PRO A 79 -0.15 -13.32 -2.08
C PRO A 79 -1.60 -12.88 -1.80
N SER A 80 -2.48 -13.80 -1.40
CA SER A 80 -3.85 -13.46 -1.01
C SER A 80 -3.91 -12.74 0.34
N LEU A 81 -2.99 -13.07 1.27
CA LEU A 81 -2.86 -12.32 2.52
C LEU A 81 -2.40 -10.89 2.26
N PHE A 82 -1.47 -10.69 1.33
CA PHE A 82 -1.05 -9.36 0.90
C PHE A 82 -2.23 -8.55 0.34
N SER A 83 -3.03 -9.15 -0.56
CA SER A 83 -4.20 -8.48 -1.15
C SER A 83 -5.26 -8.13 -0.12
N PHE A 84 -5.52 -9.03 0.83
CA PHE A 84 -6.42 -8.76 1.95
C PHE A 84 -5.95 -7.59 2.82
N VAL A 85 -4.67 -7.58 3.21
CA VAL A 85 -4.12 -6.50 4.03
C VAL A 85 -4.09 -5.18 3.26
N ALA A 86 -3.73 -5.18 1.97
CA ALA A 86 -3.81 -4.00 1.11
C ALA A 86 -5.24 -3.43 1.05
N GLY A 87 -6.24 -4.29 0.82
CA GLY A 87 -7.66 -3.90 0.85
C GLY A 87 -8.09 -3.32 2.20
N LEU A 88 -7.67 -3.94 3.30
CA LEU A 88 -7.92 -3.45 4.65
C LEU A 88 -7.31 -2.07 4.88
N LEU A 89 -6.05 -1.86 4.48
CA LEU A 89 -5.36 -0.58 4.65
C LEU A 89 -6.03 0.53 3.83
N VAL A 90 -6.47 0.24 2.60
CA VAL A 90 -7.21 1.19 1.77
C VAL A 90 -8.57 1.52 2.39
N ALA A 91 -9.28 0.52 2.94
CA ALA A 91 -10.53 0.76 3.64
C ALA A 91 -10.34 1.60 4.92
N LEU A 92 -9.28 1.34 5.70
CA LEU A 92 -8.93 2.13 6.88
C LEU A 92 -8.59 3.57 6.52
N ALA A 93 -7.80 3.78 5.46
CA ALA A 93 -7.52 5.12 4.94
C ALA A 93 -8.82 5.84 4.53
N GLY A 94 -9.73 5.15 3.85
CA GLY A 94 -11.06 5.67 3.51
C GLY A 94 -11.87 6.07 4.73
N LEU A 95 -11.87 5.24 5.77
CA LEU A 95 -12.54 5.52 7.04
C LEU A 95 -11.97 6.78 7.71
N PHE A 96 -10.64 6.90 7.79
CA PHE A 96 -9.99 8.09 8.35
C PHE A 96 -10.31 9.35 7.54
N LEU A 97 -10.35 9.27 6.21
CA LEU A 97 -10.75 10.39 5.36
C LEU A 97 -12.20 10.84 5.61
N ILE A 98 -13.12 9.89 5.84
CA ILE A 98 -14.49 10.21 6.22
C ILE A 98 -14.51 10.93 7.58
N ILE A 99 -13.80 10.42 8.57
CA ILE A 99 -13.73 11.04 9.91
C ILE A 99 -13.18 12.46 9.83
N ILE A 100 -12.04 12.65 9.15
CA ILE A 100 -11.41 13.96 8.94
C ILE A 100 -12.35 14.88 8.17
N GLY A 101 -13.02 14.38 7.14
CA GLY A 101 -13.97 15.15 6.34
C GLY A 101 -15.18 15.61 7.14
N ILE A 102 -15.74 14.75 7.98
CA ILE A 102 -16.81 15.11 8.93
C ILE A 102 -16.34 16.24 9.85
N VAL A 103 -15.18 16.08 10.49
CA VAL A 103 -14.60 17.11 11.37
C VAL A 103 -14.42 18.43 10.61
N ALA A 104 -13.88 18.42 9.39
CA ALA A 104 -13.67 19.63 8.59
C ALA A 104 -14.98 20.35 8.19
N VAL A 105 -16.06 19.60 7.90
CA VAL A 105 -17.38 20.18 7.60
C VAL A 105 -17.95 20.93 8.81
N PHE A 106 -17.85 20.34 10.01
CA PHE A 106 -18.43 20.90 11.23
C PHE A 106 -17.56 21.98 11.87
N ALA A 107 -16.25 21.74 11.97
CA ALA A 107 -15.31 22.65 12.62
C ALA A 107 -14.83 23.79 11.70
N LYS A 108 -15.22 23.78 10.40
CA LYS A 108 -14.76 24.74 9.37
C LYS A 108 -13.23 24.85 9.28
N THR A 109 -12.51 23.82 9.73
CA THR A 109 -11.05 23.78 9.73
C THR A 109 -10.59 23.55 8.29
N GLY A 110 -9.73 24.42 7.76
CA GLY A 110 -9.27 24.33 6.36
C GLY A 110 -9.98 25.23 5.35
N GLY A 111 -10.63 26.30 5.81
CA GLY A 111 -11.07 27.44 4.99
C GLY A 111 -12.46 27.29 4.36
N SER A 112 -12.83 26.11 3.83
CA SER A 112 -14.14 25.87 3.21
C SER A 112 -14.72 24.52 3.62
N ARG A 113 -16.03 24.50 3.93
CA ARG A 113 -16.80 23.27 4.20
C ARG A 113 -16.71 22.26 3.06
N TRP A 114 -16.51 22.74 1.83
CA TRP A 114 -16.38 21.89 0.64
C TRP A 114 -15.17 20.96 0.68
N ASN A 115 -14.07 21.36 1.33
CA ASN A 115 -12.89 20.50 1.47
C ASN A 115 -13.23 19.26 2.31
N GLY A 116 -14.06 19.42 3.35
CA GLY A 116 -14.54 18.29 4.15
C GLY A 116 -15.49 17.38 3.37
N VAL A 117 -16.39 17.94 2.56
CA VAL A 117 -17.28 17.14 1.69
C VAL A 117 -16.47 16.33 0.66
N VAL A 118 -15.46 16.93 0.04
CA VAL A 118 -14.56 16.23 -0.90
C VAL A 118 -13.82 15.09 -0.19
N ALA A 119 -13.31 15.32 1.03
CA ALA A 119 -12.66 14.26 1.80
C ALA A 119 -13.60 13.08 2.12
N ILE A 120 -14.87 13.35 2.45
CA ILE A 120 -15.88 12.30 2.66
C ILE A 120 -16.10 11.51 1.38
N ILE A 121 -16.29 12.18 0.25
CA ILE A 121 -16.51 11.52 -1.05
C ILE A 121 -15.32 10.63 -1.42
N ILE A 122 -14.10 11.14 -1.30
CA ILE A 122 -12.89 10.36 -1.56
C ILE A 122 -12.81 9.17 -0.59
N GLY A 123 -13.12 9.38 0.70
CA GLY A 123 -13.13 8.30 1.68
C GLY A 123 -14.14 7.19 1.36
N LEU A 124 -15.33 7.54 0.88
CA LEU A 124 -16.32 6.57 0.40
C LEU A 124 -15.81 5.79 -0.82
N VAL A 125 -15.15 6.46 -1.77
CA VAL A 125 -14.51 5.79 -2.91
C VAL A 125 -13.45 4.80 -2.41
N TYR A 126 -12.64 5.19 -1.43
CA TYR A 126 -11.63 4.30 -0.84
C TYR A 126 -12.25 3.07 -0.18
N LEU A 127 -13.40 3.19 0.49
CA LEU A 127 -14.11 2.03 1.06
C LEU A 127 -14.54 1.04 -0.03
N ILE A 128 -15.06 1.55 -1.16
CA ILE A 128 -15.45 0.71 -2.30
C ILE A 128 -14.22 0.01 -2.89
N PHE A 129 -13.15 0.76 -3.14
CA PHE A 129 -11.92 0.20 -3.68
C PHE A 129 -11.27 -0.80 -2.72
N GLY A 130 -11.27 -0.53 -1.42
CA GLY A 130 -10.76 -1.45 -0.39
C GLY A 130 -11.47 -2.80 -0.41
N TYR A 131 -12.78 -2.81 -0.66
CA TYR A 131 -13.55 -4.04 -0.86
C TYR A 131 -13.16 -4.77 -2.15
N ILE A 132 -13.00 -4.05 -3.26
CA ILE A 132 -12.68 -4.63 -4.58
C ILE A 132 -11.26 -5.23 -4.60
N ILE A 133 -10.26 -4.50 -4.11
CA ILE A 133 -8.85 -4.92 -4.17
C ILE A 133 -8.47 -6.00 -3.14
N LYS A 134 -9.39 -6.34 -2.22
CA LYS A 134 -9.23 -7.52 -1.36
C LYS A 134 -9.09 -8.79 -2.20
N ASP A 135 -9.73 -8.84 -3.37
CA ASP A 135 -9.52 -9.90 -4.34
C ASP A 135 -8.14 -9.75 -5.03
N PRO A 136 -7.28 -10.77 -4.96
CA PRO A 136 -5.97 -10.77 -5.61
C PRO A 136 -6.01 -10.44 -7.10
N PHE A 137 -7.09 -10.84 -7.79
CA PHE A 137 -7.27 -10.57 -9.21
C PHE A 137 -7.35 -9.07 -9.49
N TRP A 138 -8.22 -8.35 -8.77
CA TRP A 138 -8.44 -6.91 -8.99
C TRP A 138 -7.21 -6.08 -8.59
N LEU A 139 -6.50 -6.48 -7.53
CA LEU A 139 -5.25 -5.82 -7.16
C LEU A 139 -4.16 -6.02 -8.23
N GLY A 140 -4.07 -7.23 -8.81
CA GLY A 140 -3.19 -7.51 -9.95
C GLY A 140 -3.51 -6.67 -11.18
N VAL A 141 -4.80 -6.51 -11.52
CA VAL A 141 -5.25 -5.65 -12.62
C VAL A 141 -4.84 -4.19 -12.36
N LEU A 142 -5.01 -3.70 -11.13
CA LEU A 142 -4.64 -2.33 -10.76
C LEU A 142 -3.13 -2.11 -10.90
N ILE A 143 -2.31 -3.09 -10.50
CA ILE A 143 -0.85 -3.06 -10.71
C ILE A 143 -0.51 -3.03 -12.20
N GLY A 144 -1.16 -3.87 -13.02
CA GLY A 144 -0.96 -3.90 -14.48
C GLY A 144 -1.32 -2.58 -15.16
N LEU A 145 -2.47 -2.00 -14.81
CA LEU A 145 -2.90 -0.68 -15.27
C LEU A 145 -1.89 0.40 -14.86
N TRP A 146 -1.41 0.36 -13.62
CA TRP A 146 -0.44 1.31 -13.11
C TRP A 146 0.88 1.26 -13.89
N LEU A 147 1.42 0.06 -14.14
CA LEU A 147 2.64 -0.13 -14.92
C LEU A 147 2.48 0.37 -16.35
N LEU A 148 1.34 0.04 -16.98
CA LEU A 148 1.03 0.46 -18.35
C LEU A 148 0.92 1.99 -18.45
N LEU A 149 0.14 2.63 -17.57
CA LEU A 149 -0.04 4.08 -17.56
C LEU A 149 1.28 4.80 -17.29
N THR A 150 2.05 4.32 -16.32
CA THR A 150 3.38 4.87 -16.00
C THR A 150 4.32 4.76 -17.19
N GLY A 151 4.34 3.62 -17.88
CA GLY A 151 5.12 3.41 -19.08
C GLY A 151 4.73 4.35 -20.21
N ILE A 152 3.43 4.55 -20.46
CA ILE A 152 2.92 5.50 -21.47
C ILE A 152 3.33 6.93 -21.12
N ILE A 153 3.09 7.38 -19.88
CA ILE A 153 3.44 8.74 -19.45
C ILE A 153 4.95 8.97 -19.60
N MET A 154 5.77 8.03 -19.16
CA MET A 154 7.23 8.11 -19.26
C MET A 154 7.72 8.14 -20.71
N PHE A 155 7.03 7.46 -21.62
CA PHE A 155 7.37 7.48 -23.04
C PHE A 155 7.15 8.85 -23.69
N PHE A 156 6.11 9.57 -23.27
CA PHE A 156 5.73 10.87 -23.83
C PHE A 156 6.27 12.08 -23.06
N GLN A 157 6.83 11.90 -21.87
CA GLN A 157 7.54 12.97 -21.17
C GLN A 157 8.77 13.41 -21.99
N LYS A 158 8.77 14.68 -22.40
CA LYS A 158 9.99 15.37 -22.85
C LYS A 158 10.84 15.67 -21.61
N ASP A 159 12.16 15.58 -21.78
CA ASP A 159 13.15 15.83 -20.71
C ASP A 159 12.92 17.16 -19.99
#